data_AF-A0A1Y5JY74-F1
#
_entry.id   AF-A0A1Y5JY74-F1
#
_cell.length_a   1.000
_cell.length_b   1.000
_cell.length_c   1.000
_cell.angle_alpha   90.00
_cell.angle_beta   90.00
_cell.angle_gamma   90.00
#
_symmetry.space_group_name_H-M   'P 1'
#
loop_
_entity.id
_entity.type
_entity.pdbx_description
1 polymer ?
#
loop_
_entity_poly.entity_id
_entity_poly.type
_entity_poly.pdbx_seq_one_letter_code
_entity_poly.pdbx_strand_id
1 'polypeptide(L)' 'MKFSAIDLIYSLDKTFYFLEMNPNGQWAWIEQITKQGIRKAITSELIKNEIKNA' A
#
# COMPACT_ATOMS: atom_id res chain seq x y z
N MET A 1 1.58 -0.07 -12.17
CA MET A 1 1.16 -0.63 -10.86
C MET A 1 0.24 0.36 -10.17
N LYS A 2 -0.92 -0.08 -9.65
CA LYS A 2 -1.86 0.76 -8.88
C LYS A 2 -1.77 0.52 -7.37
N PHE A 3 -1.03 -0.50 -6.94
CA PHE A 3 -0.79 -0.89 -5.55
C PHE A 3 0.60 -1.51 -5.41
N SER A 4 1.25 -1.28 -4.27
CA SER A 4 2.47 -1.95 -3.79
C SER A 4 2.61 -1.74 -2.29
N ALA A 5 3.22 -2.70 -1.58
CA ALA A 5 3.86 -2.41 -0.30
C ALA A 5 5.30 -1.91 -0.55
N ILE A 6 5.78 -0.98 0.26
CA ILE A 6 7.14 -0.41 0.16
C ILE A 6 7.80 -0.54 1.53
N ASP A 7 8.99 -1.10 1.53
CA ASP A 7 9.80 -1.26 2.73
C ASP A 7 10.90 -0.20 2.78
N LEU A 8 10.99 0.48 3.91
CA LEU A 8 11.95 1.56 4.18
C LEU A 8 12.64 1.33 5.53
N ILE A 9 13.89 1.78 5.64
CA ILE A 9 14.60 1.94 6.93
C ILE A 9 14.79 3.43 7.19
N TYR A 10 14.58 3.86 8.44
CA TYR A 10 14.91 5.21 8.90
C TYR A 10 16.13 5.16 9.83
N SER A 11 17.23 5.79 9.45
CA SER A 11 18.49 5.81 10.20
C SER A 11 18.54 6.93 11.24
N LEU A 12 19.51 6.83 12.15
CA LEU A 12 19.77 7.82 13.20
C LEU A 12 20.16 9.21 12.66
N ASP A 13 20.75 9.27 11.46
CA ASP A 13 21.05 10.52 10.76
C ASP A 13 19.86 11.11 9.99
N LYS A 14 18.65 10.56 10.24
CA LYS A 14 17.37 10.99 9.67
C LYS A 14 17.24 10.74 8.16
N THR A 15 17.95 9.75 7.63
CA THR A 15 17.87 9.34 6.24
C THR A 15 16.91 8.16 6.08
N PHE A 16 16.06 8.20 5.05
CA PHE A 16 15.28 7.03 4.63
C PHE A 16 16.04 6.24 3.57
N TYR A 17 16.17 4.93 3.78
CA TYR A 17 16.73 3.99 2.82
C TYR A 17 15.62 3.11 2.25
N PHE A 18 15.56 3.05 0.92
CA PHE A 18 14.67 2.14 0.21
C PHE A 18 15.21 0.71 0.25
N LEU A 19 14.34 -0.26 0.51
CA LEU A 19 14.68 -1.68 0.44
C LEU A 19 14.02 -2.36 -0.76
N GLU A 20 12.69 -2.40 -0.76
CA GLU A 20 11.91 -3.07 -1.80
C GLU A 20 10.58 -2.39 -2.09
N MET A 21 10.04 -2.70 -3.27
CA MET A 21 8.69 -2.35 -3.69
C MET A 21 8.01 -3.63 -4.16
N ASN A 22 7.19 -4.21 -3.28
CA ASN A 22 6.54 -5.49 -3.51
C ASN A 22 5.08 -5.32 -3.98
N PRO A 23 4.77 -5.59 -5.26
CA PRO A 23 3.42 -5.43 -5.80
C PRO A 23 2.40 -6.37 -5.15
N ASN A 24 2.87 -7.49 -4.59
CA ASN A 24 2.06 -8.52 -3.93
C ASN A 24 2.22 -8.50 -2.40
N GLY A 25 2.82 -7.43 -1.85
CA GLY A 25 3.12 -7.33 -0.43
C GLY A 25 1.86 -7.43 0.44
N GLN A 26 1.96 -8.16 1.55
CA GLN A 26 0.86 -8.35 2.49
C GLN A 26 0.60 -7.07 3.29
N TRP A 27 -0.66 -6.60 3.26
CA TRP A 27 -1.07 -5.33 3.89
C TRP A 27 -2.15 -5.48 4.96
N ALA A 28 -2.86 -6.62 4.98
CA ALA A 28 -4.06 -6.81 5.80
C ALA A 28 -3.79 -6.67 7.31
N TRP A 29 -2.65 -7.17 7.79
CA TRP A 29 -2.27 -7.10 9.20
C TRP A 29 -2.02 -5.65 9.66
N ILE A 30 -1.51 -4.77 8.78
CA ILE A 30 -1.32 -3.34 9.08
C ILE A 30 -2.68 -2.67 9.31
N GLU A 31 -3.67 -2.93 8.46
CA GLU A 31 -5.03 -2.41 8.65
C GLU A 31 -5.65 -2.90 9.96
N GLN A 32 -5.48 -4.18 10.31
CA GLN A 32 -6.01 -4.74 11.54
C GLN A 32 -5.46 -4.03 12.80
N ILE A 33 -4.17 -3.72 12.80
CA ILE A 33 -3.47 -3.09 13.93
C ILE A 33 -3.70 -1.57 13.96
N THR A 34 -3.59 -0.90 12.81
CA THR A 34 -3.58 0.57 12.72
C THR A 34 -4.95 1.20 12.45
N LYS A 35 -5.93 0.38 12.03
CA LYS A 35 -7.26 0.81 11.55
C LYS A 35 -7.25 1.72 10.33
N GLN A 36 -6.13 1.77 9.59
CA GLN A 36 -6.06 2.47 8.30
C GLN A 36 -6.96 1.77 7.27
N GLY A 37 -7.69 2.55 6.47
CA GLY A 37 -8.66 2.03 5.49
C GLY A 37 -8.05 1.54 4.17
N ILE A 38 -7.07 0.64 4.23
CA ILE A 38 -6.33 0.12 3.05
C ILE A 38 -7.27 -0.69 2.14
N ARG A 39 -8.05 -1.63 2.70
CA ARG A 39 -9.07 -2.41 1.99
C ARG A 39 -10.03 -1.49 1.25
N LYS A 40 -10.54 -0.47 1.94
CA LYS A 40 -11.50 0.49 1.37
C LYS A 40 -10.89 1.24 0.18
N ALA A 41 -9.62 1.65 0.29
CA ALA A 41 -8.91 2.31 -0.80
C ALA A 41 -8.74 1.38 -2.02
N ILE A 42 -8.30 0.13 -1.81
CA ILE A 42 -8.13 -0.87 -2.87
C ILE A 42 -9.46 -1.16 -3.57
N THR A 43 -10.53 -1.46 -2.82
CA THR A 43 -11.84 -1.76 -3.41
C THR A 43 -12.41 -0.56 -4.17
N SER A 44 -12.21 0.65 -3.65
CA SER A 44 -12.66 1.88 -4.33
C SER A 44 -11.94 2.09 -5.66
N GLU A 45 -10.64 1.78 -5.72
CA GLU A 45 -9.86 1.88 -6.97
C GLU A 45 -10.29 0.82 -7.99
N LEU A 46 -10.61 -0.40 -7.55
CA LEU A 46 -11.12 -1.46 -8.43
C LEU A 46 -12.48 -1.06 -9.06
N ILE A 47 -13.43 -0.59 -8.25
CA ILE A 47 -14.75 -0.16 -8.72
C ILE A 47 -14.64 1.03 -9.70
N LYS A 48 -13.78 2.01 -9.41
CA LYS A 48 -13.55 3.15 -10.32
C LYS A 48 -13.04 2.70 -11.70
N ASN A 49 -12.17 1.70 -11.73
CA ASN A 49 -11.62 1.20 -12.99
C ASN A 49 -12.65 0.37 -13.75
N GLU A 50 -13.54 -0.36 -13.07
CA GLU A 50 -14.66 -1.04 -13.72
C GLU A 50 -15.59 -0.04 -14.43
N ILE A 51 -15.99 1.05 -13.77
CA ILE A 51 -16.85 2.09 -14.35
C ILE A 51 -16.19 2.77 -15.55
N LYS A 52 -14.86 2.98 -15.53
CA LYS A 52 -14.14 3.60 -16.65
C LYS A 52 -14.06 2.72 -17.90
N ASN A 53 -14.18 1.41 -17.75
CA ASN A 53 -14.05 0.45 -18.84
C ASN A 53 -15.42 -0.06 -19.34
N ALA A 54 -16.52 0.39 -18.73
CA ALA A 54 -17.89 0.15 -19.15
C ALA A 54 -18.38 1.29 -20.07
#